data_AF-A0A356ANU6-F1
#
_entry.id   AF-A0A356ANU6-F1
#
_cell.length_a   1.000
_cell.length_b   1.000
_cell.length_c   1.000
_cell.angle_alpha   90.00
_cell.angle_beta   90.00
_cell.angle_gamma   90.00
#
_symmetry.space_group_name_H-M   'P 1'
#
loop_
_entity.id
_entity.type
_entity.pdbx_description
1 polymer ?
#
loop_
_entity_poly.entity_id
_entity_poly.type
_entity_poly.pdbx_seq_one_letter_code
_entity_poly.pdbx_strand_id
1 'polypeptide(L)'
;MPSLFEKKIQELKGVGIRRARLFNRLGVPTVGALLRFYPRAYEAWDPVPLSSAPLNEVCTVRATVLSPLSEQRIRRGMTLYRLRATDGELDLQITFFNNPYLKNSFRVGGEYLFRGKLTGTLLRREMGAPDFLPAESAPPLRPVYRQTEGLTSRMIARAVRSAFDLLPQQIRDPLPDSMRERFSLRGLRFALEAIHFPPSPDALEQARRRLAFEELLVLQLGLLRMKNRNRGETALRLTGDYSGDFF
;
A
#
# COMPACT_ATOMS: atom_id res chain seq x y z
N MET A 1 -16.46 -12.59 6.63
CA MET A 1 -15.19 -12.02 7.16
C MET A 1 -14.58 -12.79 8.32
N PRO A 2 -15.32 -13.30 9.33
CA PRO A 2 -14.72 -14.00 10.47
C PRO A 2 -13.76 -15.13 10.07
N SER A 3 -14.13 -15.93 9.06
CA SER A 3 -13.31 -17.04 8.58
C SER A 3 -11.92 -16.64 8.06
N LEU A 4 -11.74 -15.41 7.56
CA LEU A 4 -10.42 -14.95 7.09
C LEU A 4 -9.51 -14.54 8.25
N PHE A 5 -10.06 -14.15 9.39
CA PHE A 5 -9.28 -13.93 10.61
C PHE A 5 -8.81 -15.24 11.25
N GLU A 6 -9.40 -16.37 10.89
CA GLU A 6 -8.96 -17.71 11.32
C GLU A 6 -7.96 -18.33 10.34
N LYS A 7 -8.04 -17.95 9.05
CA LYS A 7 -7.14 -18.44 8.01
C LYS A 7 -5.71 -17.92 8.20
N LYS A 8 -4.74 -18.82 8.40
CA LYS A 8 -3.35 -18.44 8.65
C LYS A 8 -2.73 -17.81 7.41
N ILE A 9 -1.82 -16.86 7.63
CA ILE A 9 -1.14 -16.14 6.54
C ILE A 9 -0.36 -17.07 5.61
N GLN A 10 0.13 -18.21 6.11
CA GLN A 10 0.83 -19.24 5.34
C GLN A 10 -0.04 -19.95 4.30
N GLU A 11 -1.36 -19.91 4.46
CA GLU A 11 -2.32 -20.52 3.52
C GLU A 11 -2.63 -19.59 2.33
N LEU A 12 -2.03 -18.40 2.32
CA LEU A 12 -2.16 -17.44 1.24
C LEU A 12 -1.19 -17.78 0.11
N LYS A 13 -1.70 -17.83 -1.13
CA LYS A 13 -0.90 -18.10 -2.33
C LYS A 13 0.26 -17.10 -2.43
N GLY A 14 1.48 -17.61 -2.50
CA GLY A 14 2.71 -16.80 -2.58
C GLY A 14 3.35 -16.48 -1.22
N VAL A 15 2.77 -16.92 -0.11
CA VAL A 15 3.34 -16.79 1.24
C VAL A 15 3.76 -18.16 1.78
N GLY A 16 5.02 -18.54 1.54
CA GLY A 16 5.60 -19.74 2.15
C GLY A 16 6.01 -19.54 3.62
N ILE A 17 6.45 -20.61 4.28
CA ILE A 17 6.84 -20.65 5.71
C ILE A 17 7.77 -19.50 6.09
N ARG A 18 8.81 -19.22 5.28
CA ARG A 18 9.77 -18.15 5.53
C ARG A 18 9.09 -16.77 5.55
N ARG A 19 8.23 -16.48 4.57
CA ARG A 19 7.51 -15.20 4.47
C ARG A 19 6.45 -15.08 5.57
N ALA A 20 5.77 -16.17 5.91
CA ALA A 20 4.79 -16.18 7.00
C ALA A 20 5.41 -15.71 8.33
N ARG A 21 6.64 -16.15 8.64
CA ARG A 21 7.38 -15.66 9.83
C ARG A 21 7.63 -14.15 9.79
N LEU A 22 7.91 -13.58 8.62
CA LEU A 22 8.11 -12.12 8.46
C LEU A 22 6.80 -11.35 8.64
N PHE A 23 5.69 -11.85 8.11
CA PHE A 23 4.36 -11.27 8.35
C PHE A 23 3.96 -11.33 9.82
N ASN A 24 4.24 -12.45 10.51
CA ASN A 24 3.98 -12.58 11.95
C ASN A 24 4.74 -11.51 12.76
N ARG A 25 6.00 -11.22 12.41
CA ARG A 25 6.79 -10.15 13.06
C ARG A 25 6.18 -8.76 12.88
N LEU A 26 5.42 -8.53 11.81
CA LEU A 26 4.68 -7.30 11.57
C LEU A 26 3.29 -7.28 12.25
N GLY A 27 2.96 -8.29 13.05
CA GLY A 27 1.64 -8.42 13.67
C GLY A 27 0.55 -8.89 12.69
N VAL A 28 0.92 -9.58 11.62
CA VAL A 28 0.00 -10.05 10.57
C VAL A 28 -0.05 -11.59 10.52
N PRO A 29 -0.71 -12.25 11.49
CA PRO A 29 -0.74 -13.72 11.56
C PRO A 29 -1.73 -14.38 10.61
N THR A 30 -2.74 -13.64 10.13
CA THR A 30 -3.88 -14.20 9.38
C THR A 30 -4.22 -13.37 8.16
N VAL A 31 -4.99 -13.94 7.24
CA VAL A 31 -5.42 -13.24 6.00
C VAL A 31 -6.27 -12.02 6.34
N GLY A 32 -7.15 -12.12 7.34
CA GLY A 32 -7.94 -11.01 7.85
C GLY A 32 -7.07 -9.89 8.44
N ALA A 33 -6.01 -10.25 9.18
CA ALA A 33 -5.05 -9.27 9.68
C ALA A 33 -4.31 -8.56 8.53
N LEU A 34 -3.99 -9.27 7.43
CA LEU A 34 -3.33 -8.69 6.27
C LEU A 34 -4.22 -7.65 5.56
N LEU A 35 -5.51 -7.92 5.44
CA LEU A 35 -6.49 -6.98 4.87
C LEU A 35 -6.73 -5.74 5.74
N ARG A 36 -6.34 -5.80 7.02
CA ARG A 36 -6.34 -4.64 7.93
C ARG A 36 -4.95 -4.04 8.16
N PHE A 37 -3.94 -4.53 7.44
CA PHE A 37 -2.57 -4.02 7.52
C PHE A 37 -2.38 -2.84 6.57
N TYR A 38 -2.94 -1.69 6.92
CA TYR A 38 -3.02 -0.55 6.01
C TYR A 38 -1.65 0.08 5.66
N PRO A 39 -1.51 0.66 4.45
CA PRO A 39 -0.31 1.41 4.08
C PRO A 39 -0.08 2.60 5.03
N ARG A 40 1.19 2.88 5.35
CA ARG A 40 1.58 4.06 6.14
C ARG A 40 1.65 5.34 5.32
N ALA A 41 1.85 5.23 4.02
CA ALA A 41 1.95 6.34 3.08
C ALA A 41 1.56 5.90 1.67
N TYR A 42 1.38 6.87 0.77
CA TYR A 42 1.09 6.64 -0.64
C TYR A 42 2.03 7.51 -1.46
N GLU A 43 2.70 6.93 -2.45
CA GLU A 43 3.58 7.65 -3.36
C GLU A 43 2.90 7.81 -4.72
N ALA A 44 2.80 9.05 -5.21
CA ALA A 44 2.50 9.33 -6.60
C ALA A 44 3.80 9.28 -7.42
N TRP A 45 3.72 8.68 -8.60
CA TRP A 45 4.85 8.58 -9.53
C TRP A 45 4.62 9.52 -10.70
N ASP A 46 4.53 10.81 -10.40
CA ASP A 46 4.26 11.85 -11.40
C ASP A 46 5.53 12.07 -12.24
N PRO A 47 5.49 11.76 -13.55
CA PRO A 47 6.68 11.88 -14.39
C PRO A 47 6.98 13.34 -14.71
N VAL A 48 8.26 13.71 -14.63
CA VAL A 48 8.78 14.97 -15.15
C VAL A 48 9.55 14.73 -16.46
N PRO A 49 9.53 15.68 -17.42
CA PRO A 49 10.39 15.63 -18.60
C PRO A 49 11.88 15.53 -18.23
N LEU A 50 12.70 14.83 -19.02
CA LEU A 50 14.14 14.71 -18.74
C LEU A 50 14.88 16.05 -18.83
N SER A 51 14.35 16.97 -19.62
CA SER A 51 14.88 18.32 -19.82
C SER A 51 14.77 19.16 -18.53
N SER A 52 13.64 19.06 -17.83
CA SER A 52 13.37 19.80 -16.59
C SER A 52 13.62 19.00 -15.30
N ALA A 53 13.99 17.73 -15.41
CA ALA A 53 14.20 16.87 -14.25
C ALA A 53 15.39 17.34 -13.38
N PRO A 54 15.24 17.40 -12.05
CA PRO A 54 16.30 17.84 -11.16
C PRO A 54 17.45 16.83 -11.14
N LEU A 55 18.68 17.32 -11.37
CA LEU A 55 19.88 16.52 -11.27
C LEU A 55 20.25 16.24 -9.81
N ASN A 56 20.77 15.05 -9.57
CA ASN A 56 21.16 14.53 -8.25
C ASN A 56 20.02 14.35 -7.25
N GLU A 57 18.77 14.42 -7.70
CA GLU A 57 17.58 14.18 -6.90
C GLU A 57 16.81 12.94 -7.39
N VAL A 58 15.97 12.39 -6.51
CA VAL A 58 15.08 11.29 -6.88
C VAL A 58 13.88 11.87 -7.59
N CYS A 59 13.76 11.59 -8.89
CA CYS A 59 12.61 11.96 -9.70
C CYS A 59 12.05 10.75 -10.44
N THR A 60 10.82 10.86 -10.91
CA THR A 60 10.21 9.90 -11.83
C THR A 60 10.23 10.48 -13.22
N VAL A 61 10.64 9.69 -14.20
CA VAL A 61 10.64 10.06 -15.63
C VAL A 61 9.87 9.01 -16.42
N ARG A 62 9.16 9.44 -17.46
CA ARG A 62 8.53 8.53 -18.44
C ARG A 62 9.46 8.43 -19.63
N ALA A 63 9.84 7.19 -20.00
CA ALA A 63 10.72 6.98 -21.14
C ALA A 63 10.41 5.67 -21.88
N THR A 64 10.62 5.69 -23.19
CA THR A 64 10.48 4.57 -24.11
C THR A 64 11.80 3.84 -24.22
N VAL A 65 11.79 2.52 -24.02
CA VAL A 65 13.01 1.70 -24.10
C VAL A 65 13.45 1.54 -25.56
N LEU A 66 14.66 2.01 -25.88
CA LEU A 66 15.23 1.98 -27.24
C LEU A 66 16.06 0.74 -27.53
N SER A 67 16.66 0.13 -26.51
CA SER A 67 17.53 -1.03 -26.69
C SER A 67 17.21 -2.15 -25.70
N PRO A 68 17.44 -3.42 -26.07
CA PRO A 68 17.39 -4.50 -25.10
C PRO A 68 18.45 -4.29 -24.02
N LEU A 69 18.26 -4.96 -22.88
CA LEU A 69 19.19 -4.93 -21.77
C LEU A 69 20.50 -5.65 -22.18
N SER A 70 21.59 -4.90 -22.33
CA SER A 70 22.91 -5.45 -22.64
C SER A 70 23.63 -5.89 -21.36
N GLU A 71 24.20 -7.10 -21.40
CA GLU A 71 25.04 -7.62 -20.32
C GLU A 71 26.51 -7.28 -20.60
N GLN A 72 27.17 -6.67 -19.61
CA GLN A 72 28.61 -6.38 -19.68
C GLN A 72 29.28 -6.82 -18.37
N ARG A 73 30.18 -7.80 -18.47
CA ARG A 73 31.02 -8.20 -17.33
C ARG A 73 32.16 -7.20 -17.13
N ILE A 74 32.38 -6.81 -15.88
CA ILE A 74 33.43 -5.87 -15.46
C ILE A 74 34.42 -6.58 -14.53
N ARG A 75 35.61 -5.99 -14.38
CA ARG A 75 36.64 -6.42 -13.42
C ARG A 75 36.03 -6.64 -12.02
N ARG A 76 36.56 -7.62 -11.29
CA ARG A 76 36.12 -8.06 -9.95
C ARG A 76 34.77 -8.82 -9.92
N GLY A 77 34.36 -9.43 -11.03
CA GLY A 77 33.19 -10.33 -11.07
C GLY A 77 31.83 -9.63 -11.05
N MET A 78 31.78 -8.31 -11.20
CA MET A 78 30.54 -7.56 -11.33
C MET A 78 30.00 -7.62 -12.75
N THR A 79 28.68 -7.69 -12.89
CA THR A 79 27.98 -7.65 -14.18
C THR A 79 27.08 -6.44 -14.23
N LEU A 80 27.27 -5.59 -15.25
CA LEU A 80 26.37 -4.48 -15.55
C LEU A 80 25.31 -4.91 -16.54
N TYR A 81 24.11 -4.39 -16.32
CA TYR A 81 22.98 -4.52 -17.21
C TYR A 81 22.54 -3.13 -17.64
N ARG A 82 22.72 -2.79 -18.91
CA ARG A 82 22.48 -1.43 -19.43
C ARG A 82 21.36 -1.44 -20.46
N LEU A 83 20.51 -0.42 -20.42
CA LEU A 83 19.58 -0.12 -21.50
C LEU A 83 19.57 1.38 -21.79
N ARG A 84 19.22 1.73 -23.02
CA ARG A 84 18.92 3.10 -23.43
C ARG A 84 17.42 3.29 -23.50
N ALA A 85 16.95 4.42 -23.00
CA ALA A 85 15.59 4.88 -23.11
C ALA A 85 15.58 6.36 -23.54
N THR A 86 14.46 6.85 -24.05
CA THR A 86 14.29 8.27 -24.42
C THR A 86 12.90 8.75 -24.04
N ASP A 87 12.75 10.02 -23.73
CA ASP A 87 11.45 10.70 -23.64
C ASP A 87 11.02 11.35 -24.98
N GLY A 88 11.81 11.15 -26.04
CA GLY A 88 11.62 11.75 -27.36
C GLY A 88 12.55 12.95 -27.63
N GLU A 89 13.07 13.59 -26.58
CA GLU A 89 13.98 14.73 -26.68
C GLU A 89 15.40 14.37 -26.25
N LEU A 90 15.55 13.64 -25.14
CA LEU A 90 16.84 13.32 -24.55
C LEU A 90 17.03 11.81 -24.37
N ASP A 91 18.30 11.41 -24.38
CA ASP A 91 18.72 10.05 -24.09
C ASP A 91 18.92 9.84 -22.58
N LEU A 92 18.35 8.75 -22.09
CA LEU A 92 18.49 8.24 -20.74
C LEU A 92 19.19 6.88 -20.75
N GLN A 93 20.33 6.80 -20.09
CA GLN A 93 21.02 5.54 -19.83
C GLN A 93 20.63 4.98 -18.47
N ILE A 94 20.13 3.75 -18.44
CA ILE A 94 19.77 3.06 -17.21
C ILE A 94 20.75 1.91 -16.98
N THR A 95 21.32 1.85 -15.79
CA THR A 95 22.31 0.83 -15.41
C THR A 95 21.87 0.09 -14.15
N PHE A 96 21.75 -1.23 -14.23
CA PHE A 96 21.58 -2.11 -13.08
C PHE A 96 22.86 -2.92 -12.81
N PHE A 97 23.13 -3.19 -11.54
CA PHE A 97 24.31 -3.93 -11.09
C PHE A 97 23.89 -5.31 -10.60
N ASN A 98 24.52 -6.38 -11.10
CA ASN A 98 24.33 -7.77 -10.65
C ASN A 98 22.87 -8.26 -10.64
N ASN A 99 22.02 -7.77 -11.54
CA ASN A 99 20.59 -8.11 -11.61
C ASN A 99 20.25 -8.94 -12.87
N PRO A 100 20.62 -10.23 -12.93
CA PRO A 100 20.38 -11.08 -14.10
C PRO A 100 18.88 -11.28 -14.41
N TYR A 101 18.02 -11.22 -13.40
CA TYR A 101 16.57 -11.41 -13.54
C TYR A 101 15.90 -10.33 -14.40
N LEU A 102 16.57 -9.20 -14.64
CA LEU A 102 16.00 -8.07 -15.39
C LEU A 102 16.04 -8.25 -16.91
N LYS A 103 16.76 -9.26 -17.44
CA LYS A 103 16.92 -9.47 -18.89
C LYS A 103 15.60 -9.46 -19.67
N ASN A 104 14.54 -10.02 -19.07
CA ASN A 104 13.22 -10.14 -19.71
C ASN A 104 12.19 -9.14 -19.14
N SER A 105 12.63 -8.14 -18.37
CA SER A 105 11.72 -7.18 -17.72
C SER A 105 11.34 -5.99 -18.61
N PHE A 106 12.06 -5.77 -19.71
CA PHE A 106 11.88 -4.63 -20.59
C PHE A 106 11.55 -5.07 -22.02
N ARG A 107 10.51 -4.47 -22.60
CA ARG A 107 10.17 -4.61 -24.01
C ARG A 107 10.70 -3.40 -24.76
N VAL A 108 11.45 -3.64 -25.85
CA VAL A 108 11.89 -2.57 -26.76
C VAL A 108 10.65 -1.91 -27.39
N GLY A 109 10.64 -0.58 -27.41
CA GLY A 109 9.48 0.24 -27.79
C GLY A 109 8.41 0.35 -26.71
N GLY A 110 8.56 -0.32 -25.56
CA GLY A 110 7.64 -0.18 -24.43
C GLY A 110 7.92 1.08 -23.62
N GLU A 111 6.87 1.71 -23.12
CA GLU A 111 6.95 2.85 -22.22
C GLU A 111 6.98 2.42 -20.75
N TYR A 112 7.89 3.02 -19.99
CA TYR A 112 8.07 2.74 -18.57
C TYR A 112 8.22 4.03 -17.78
N LEU A 113 7.75 4.00 -16.54
CA LEU A 113 8.12 4.98 -15.53
C LEU A 113 9.37 4.51 -14.80
N PHE A 114 10.39 5.35 -14.74
CA PHE A 114 11.63 5.10 -14.01
C PHE A 114 11.73 6.10 -12.87
N ARG A 115 11.83 5.61 -11.63
CA ARG A 115 12.05 6.42 -10.45
C ARG A 115 13.41 6.12 -9.84
N GLY A 116 14.25 7.13 -9.78
CA GLY A 116 15.59 7.00 -9.23
C GLY A 116 16.33 8.32 -9.20
N LYS A 117 17.55 8.29 -8.69
CA LYS A 117 18.42 9.46 -8.71
C LYS A 117 18.87 9.71 -10.15
N LEU A 118 18.49 10.86 -10.71
CA LEU A 118 18.93 11.27 -12.05
C LEU A 118 20.30 11.94 -11.97
N THR A 119 21.25 11.47 -12.77
CA THR A 119 22.60 12.03 -12.87
C THR A 119 22.97 12.25 -14.34
N GLY A 120 24.19 12.71 -14.61
CA GLY A 120 24.71 12.87 -15.97
C GLY A 120 24.92 14.32 -16.37
N THR A 121 25.00 14.56 -17.67
CA THR A 121 25.26 15.88 -18.27
C THR A 121 23.98 16.46 -18.90
N LEU A 122 24.08 17.62 -19.55
CA LEU A 122 22.96 18.23 -20.29
C LEU A 122 22.48 17.37 -21.46
N LEU A 123 23.38 16.65 -22.13
CA LEU A 123 23.07 15.87 -23.33
C LEU A 123 22.81 14.38 -23.05
N ARG A 124 23.27 13.87 -21.90
CA ARG A 124 23.12 12.45 -21.55
C ARG A 124 22.75 12.31 -20.08
N ARG A 125 21.52 11.86 -19.85
CA ARG A 125 21.00 11.57 -18.51
C ARG A 125 21.29 10.12 -18.15
N GLU A 126 21.52 9.86 -16.87
CA GLU A 126 21.80 8.52 -16.37
C GLU A 126 21.01 8.24 -15.09
N MET A 127 20.50 7.02 -14.94
CA MET A 127 19.94 6.52 -13.69
C MET A 127 20.57 5.18 -13.31
N GLY A 128 21.09 5.11 -12.07
CA GLY A 128 21.60 3.89 -11.47
C GLY A 128 20.50 3.16 -10.71
N ALA A 129 20.24 1.90 -11.07
CA ALA A 129 19.28 0.99 -10.45
C ALA A 129 17.93 1.62 -10.06
N PRO A 130 17.24 2.35 -10.98
CA PRO A 130 15.95 2.93 -10.66
C PRO A 130 14.89 1.84 -10.43
N ASP A 131 13.89 2.15 -9.61
CA ASP A 131 12.66 1.38 -9.63
C ASP A 131 11.91 1.68 -10.93
N PHE A 132 11.24 0.67 -11.49
CA PHE A 132 10.51 0.84 -12.74
C PHE A 132 9.14 0.17 -12.73
N LEU A 133 8.25 0.64 -13.61
CA LEU A 133 6.93 0.08 -13.90
C LEU A 133 6.59 0.30 -15.38
N PRO A 134 5.86 -0.61 -16.04
CA PRO A 134 5.25 -0.30 -17.32
C PRO A 134 4.24 0.84 -17.15
N ALA A 135 4.32 1.87 -18.00
CA ALA A 135 3.53 3.10 -17.86
C ALA A 135 2.02 2.84 -17.87
N GLU A 136 1.56 1.93 -18.72
CA GLU A 136 0.15 1.52 -18.84
C GLU A 136 -0.41 0.89 -17.55
N SER A 137 0.45 0.30 -16.73
CA SER A 137 0.07 -0.45 -15.52
C SER A 137 0.41 0.30 -14.23
N ALA A 138 0.91 1.53 -14.34
CA ALA A 138 1.32 2.31 -13.20
C ALA A 138 0.09 2.79 -12.41
N PRO A 139 -0.09 2.33 -11.16
CA PRO A 139 -1.19 2.83 -10.35
C PRO A 139 -0.95 4.31 -10.01
N PRO A 140 -2.00 5.12 -9.91
CA PRO A 140 -1.88 6.55 -9.62
C PRO A 140 -1.24 6.80 -8.26
N LEU A 141 -1.57 5.95 -7.28
CA LEU A 141 -1.05 6.01 -5.93
C LEU A 141 -0.51 4.65 -5.51
N ARG A 142 0.75 4.62 -5.09
CA ARG A 142 1.44 3.40 -4.68
C ARG A 142 1.45 3.26 -3.17
N PRO A 143 0.88 2.19 -2.61
CA PRO A 143 0.88 1.99 -1.17
C PRO A 143 2.29 1.67 -0.66
N VAL A 144 2.71 2.41 0.36
CA VAL A 144 3.93 2.15 1.12
C VAL A 144 3.54 1.56 2.47
N TYR A 145 3.94 0.31 2.71
CA TYR A 145 3.65 -0.39 3.95
C TYR A 145 4.77 -0.23 4.97
N ARG A 146 4.47 -0.55 6.23
CA ARG A 146 5.51 -0.82 7.23
C ARG A 146 6.24 -2.10 6.80
N GLN A 147 7.57 -2.05 6.76
CA GLN A 147 8.40 -3.11 6.21
C GLN A 147 9.27 -3.74 7.32
N THR A 148 9.75 -4.96 7.06
CA THR A 148 10.79 -5.62 7.84
C THR A 148 11.84 -6.16 6.86
N GLU A 149 13.04 -6.48 7.35
CA GLU A 149 14.09 -7.04 6.51
C GLU A 149 13.60 -8.29 5.77
N GLY A 150 13.80 -8.32 4.44
CA GLY A 150 13.32 -9.40 3.58
C GLY A 150 11.84 -9.33 3.18
N LEU A 151 11.11 -8.27 3.55
CA LEU A 151 9.72 -8.06 3.15
C LEU A 151 9.45 -6.63 2.68
N THR A 152 9.42 -6.44 1.37
CA THR A 152 9.24 -5.12 0.75
C THR A 152 7.76 -4.73 0.63
N SER A 153 7.47 -3.42 0.50
CA SER A 153 6.10 -2.94 0.25
C SER A 153 5.47 -3.55 -1.01
N ARG A 154 6.28 -3.82 -2.06
CA ARG A 154 5.81 -4.49 -3.28
C ARG A 154 5.36 -5.93 -2.99
N MET A 155 6.10 -6.66 -2.14
CA MET A 155 5.71 -8.01 -1.74
C MET A 155 4.44 -8.03 -0.90
N ILE A 156 4.30 -7.06 0.03
CA ILE A 156 3.10 -6.91 0.87
C ILE A 156 1.89 -6.58 -0.01
N ALA A 157 2.01 -5.60 -0.90
CA ALA A 157 0.97 -5.24 -1.87
C ALA A 157 0.51 -6.45 -2.69
N ARG A 158 1.44 -7.28 -3.17
CA ARG A 158 1.10 -8.51 -3.90
C ARG A 158 0.35 -9.51 -3.03
N ALA A 159 0.76 -9.70 -1.78
CA ALA A 159 0.04 -10.57 -0.84
C ALA A 159 -1.37 -10.04 -0.57
N VAL A 160 -1.53 -8.73 -0.37
CA VAL A 160 -2.83 -8.08 -0.18
C VAL A 160 -3.74 -8.32 -1.38
N ARG A 161 -3.24 -8.20 -2.62
CA ARG A 161 -4.02 -8.55 -3.82
C ARG A 161 -4.49 -10.01 -3.79
N SER A 162 -3.60 -10.95 -3.50
CA SER A 162 -3.97 -12.36 -3.33
C SER A 162 -5.00 -12.58 -2.21
N ALA A 163 -5.04 -11.73 -1.19
CA ALA A 163 -6.00 -11.82 -0.10
C ALA A 163 -7.39 -11.32 -0.54
N PHE A 164 -7.45 -10.31 -1.42
CA PHE A 164 -8.71 -9.87 -2.04
C PHE A 164 -9.33 -10.94 -2.94
N ASP A 165 -8.51 -11.75 -3.61
CA ASP A 165 -9.03 -12.88 -4.42
C ASP A 165 -9.80 -13.92 -3.57
N LEU A 166 -9.58 -13.96 -2.25
CA LEU A 166 -10.29 -14.83 -1.31
C LEU A 166 -11.55 -14.18 -0.71
N LEU A 167 -11.75 -12.87 -0.91
CA LEU A 167 -12.94 -12.17 -0.41
C LEU A 167 -14.11 -12.39 -1.38
N PRO A 168 -15.34 -12.61 -0.86
CA PRO A 168 -16.52 -12.65 -1.71
C PRO A 168 -16.79 -11.26 -2.32
N GLN A 169 -17.43 -11.25 -3.49
CA GLN A 169 -17.75 -9.98 -4.15
C GLN A 169 -18.65 -9.07 -3.31
N GLN A 170 -19.59 -9.67 -2.57
CA GLN A 170 -20.41 -8.98 -1.59
C GLN A 170 -19.96 -9.36 -0.19
N ILE A 171 -19.59 -8.33 0.56
CA ILE A 171 -19.20 -8.45 1.96
C ILE A 171 -20.32 -7.84 2.78
N ARG A 172 -20.78 -8.56 3.80
CA ARG A 172 -21.74 -8.01 4.77
C ARG A 172 -21.11 -6.81 5.47
N ASP A 173 -21.69 -5.64 5.26
CA ASP A 173 -21.24 -4.42 5.93
C ASP A 173 -21.68 -4.44 7.41
N PRO A 174 -20.78 -4.13 8.36
CA PRO A 174 -21.16 -4.00 9.76
C PRO A 174 -22.03 -2.75 10.02
N LEU A 175 -21.99 -1.75 9.14
CA LEU A 175 -22.83 -0.55 9.26
C LEU A 175 -24.16 -0.74 8.53
N PRO A 176 -25.31 -0.43 9.19
CA PRO A 176 -26.60 -0.39 8.52
C PRO A 176 -26.63 0.61 7.37
N ASP A 177 -27.42 0.32 6.34
CA ASP A 177 -27.54 1.14 5.14
C ASP A 177 -27.97 2.57 5.45
N SER A 178 -28.94 2.74 6.36
CA SER A 178 -29.40 4.05 6.83
C SER A 178 -28.29 4.91 7.44
N MET A 179 -27.33 4.30 8.13
CA MET A 179 -26.17 5.00 8.68
C MET A 179 -25.18 5.39 7.57
N ARG A 180 -24.96 4.50 6.61
CA ARG A 180 -24.09 4.77 5.46
C ARG A 180 -24.64 5.92 4.62
N GLU A 181 -25.94 5.94 4.36
CA GLU A 181 -26.62 7.01 3.62
C GLU A 181 -26.52 8.34 4.37
N ARG A 182 -26.88 8.35 5.67
CA ARG A 182 -26.86 9.55 6.51
C ARG A 182 -25.49 10.21 6.58
N PHE A 183 -24.41 9.43 6.65
CA PHE A 183 -23.04 9.94 6.80
C PHE A 183 -22.24 9.92 5.49
N SER A 184 -22.90 9.61 4.37
CA SER A 184 -22.31 9.48 3.02
C SER A 184 -21.09 8.55 2.99
N LEU A 185 -21.21 7.39 3.64
CA LEU A 185 -20.13 6.42 3.80
C LEU A 185 -20.21 5.32 2.73
N ARG A 186 -19.07 5.02 2.12
CA ARG A 186 -18.94 3.93 1.15
C ARG A 186 -19.03 2.56 1.83
N GLY A 187 -19.32 1.51 1.07
CA GLY A 187 -19.36 0.15 1.60
C GLY A 187 -17.98 -0.35 2.02
N LEU A 188 -17.94 -1.33 2.95
CA LEU A 188 -16.70 -1.88 3.52
C LEU A 188 -15.75 -2.42 2.44
N ARG A 189 -16.27 -3.13 1.44
CA ARG A 189 -15.43 -3.69 0.36
C ARG A 189 -14.66 -2.59 -0.38
N PHE A 190 -15.36 -1.54 -0.77
CA PHE A 190 -14.76 -0.38 -1.43
C PHE A 190 -13.69 0.24 -0.54
N ALA A 191 -13.99 0.46 0.74
CA ALA A 191 -13.05 1.10 1.66
C ALA A 191 -11.77 0.28 1.85
N LEU A 192 -11.88 -1.06 1.95
CA LEU A 192 -10.71 -1.95 2.02
C LEU A 192 -9.91 -1.93 0.72
N GLU A 193 -10.55 -2.01 -0.44
CA GLU A 193 -9.83 -1.98 -1.72
C GLU A 193 -9.13 -0.63 -1.94
N ALA A 194 -9.85 0.48 -1.71
CA ALA A 194 -9.33 1.83 -1.94
C ALA A 194 -8.30 2.29 -0.90
N ILE A 195 -8.32 1.78 0.35
CA ILE A 195 -7.22 2.05 1.29
C ILE A 195 -5.93 1.34 0.84
N HIS A 196 -6.00 0.18 0.19
CA HIS A 196 -4.80 -0.52 -0.27
C HIS A 196 -4.35 -0.09 -1.67
N PHE A 197 -5.30 0.11 -2.58
CA PHE A 197 -5.07 0.41 -4.00
C PHE A 197 -5.99 1.53 -4.48
N PRO A 198 -5.79 2.76 -4.00
CA PRO A 198 -6.68 3.86 -4.35
C PRO A 198 -6.59 4.19 -5.85
N PRO A 199 -7.73 4.23 -6.56
CA PRO A 199 -7.77 4.66 -7.96
C PRO A 199 -7.62 6.18 -8.09
N SER A 200 -7.84 6.94 -7.02
CA SER A 200 -7.68 8.39 -6.97
C SER A 200 -7.43 8.87 -5.54
N PRO A 201 -6.89 10.09 -5.35
CA PRO A 201 -6.79 10.70 -4.03
C PRO A 201 -8.15 10.85 -3.31
N ASP A 202 -9.21 11.15 -4.05
CA ASP A 202 -10.57 11.24 -3.51
C ASP A 202 -11.08 9.89 -2.99
N ALA A 203 -10.88 8.80 -3.76
CA ALA A 203 -11.25 7.46 -3.33
C ALA A 203 -10.49 7.01 -2.07
N LEU A 204 -9.21 7.40 -1.95
CA LEU A 204 -8.42 7.18 -0.74
C LEU A 204 -9.04 7.89 0.46
N GLU A 205 -9.45 9.13 0.30
CA GLU A 205 -10.04 9.92 1.40
C GLU A 205 -11.40 9.36 1.84
N GLN A 206 -12.25 8.96 0.89
CA GLN A 206 -13.51 8.29 1.19
C GLN A 206 -13.30 6.98 1.95
N ALA A 207 -12.29 6.19 1.56
CA ALA A 207 -11.92 4.96 2.25
C ALA A 207 -11.45 5.24 3.69
N ARG A 208 -10.55 6.21 3.88
CA ARG A 208 -10.07 6.63 5.20
C ARG A 208 -11.21 7.09 6.09
N ARG A 209 -12.09 7.97 5.60
CA ARG A 209 -13.26 8.47 6.33
C ARG A 209 -14.16 7.31 6.79
N ARG A 210 -14.46 6.36 5.90
CA ARG A 210 -15.28 5.19 6.23
C ARG A 210 -14.64 4.30 7.30
N LEU A 211 -13.35 4.01 7.17
CA LEU A 211 -12.63 3.13 8.11
C LEU A 211 -12.44 3.79 9.47
N ALA A 212 -12.06 5.06 9.50
CA ALA A 212 -11.95 5.83 10.74
C ALA A 212 -13.29 5.93 11.47
N PHE A 213 -14.38 6.16 10.73
CA PHE A 213 -15.73 6.14 11.30
C PHE A 213 -16.07 4.79 11.94
N GLU A 214 -15.72 3.67 11.28
CA GLU A 214 -15.94 2.33 11.84
C GLU A 214 -15.23 2.16 13.17
N GLU A 215 -13.94 2.51 13.22
CA GLU A 215 -13.10 2.33 14.40
C GLU A 215 -13.61 3.18 15.56
N LEU A 216 -13.97 4.44 15.29
CA LEU A 216 -14.57 5.33 16.29
C LEU A 216 -15.92 4.83 16.79
N LEU A 217 -16.77 4.32 15.90
CA LEU A 217 -18.07 3.75 16.29
C LEU A 217 -17.88 2.53 17.19
N VAL A 218 -16.97 1.62 16.82
CA VAL A 218 -16.66 0.43 17.62
C VAL A 218 -16.14 0.82 19.01
N LEU A 219 -15.23 1.79 19.08
CA LEU A 219 -14.74 2.33 20.35
C LEU A 219 -15.89 2.90 21.20
N GLN A 220 -16.74 3.75 20.60
CA GLN A 220 -17.86 4.39 21.29
C GLN A 220 -18.88 3.37 21.82
N LEU A 221 -19.22 2.36 21.01
CA LEU A 221 -20.10 1.27 21.43
C LEU A 221 -19.48 0.46 22.59
N GLY A 222 -18.17 0.25 22.56
CA GLY A 222 -17.41 -0.37 23.66
C GLY A 222 -17.52 0.45 24.96
N LEU A 223 -17.29 1.75 24.89
CA LEU A 223 -17.40 2.67 26.04
C LEU A 223 -18.83 2.72 26.61
N LEU A 224 -19.84 2.79 25.75
CA LEU A 224 -21.25 2.76 26.16
C LEU A 224 -21.61 1.44 26.86
N ARG A 225 -21.12 0.31 26.34
CA ARG A 225 -21.33 -1.00 26.96
C ARG A 225 -20.69 -1.09 28.34
N MET A 226 -19.48 -0.54 28.51
CA MET A 226 -18.80 -0.48 29.82
C MET A 226 -19.56 0.41 30.80
N LYS A 227 -20.01 1.59 30.37
CA LYS A 227 -20.82 2.50 31.19
C LYS A 227 -22.13 1.85 31.66
N ASN A 228 -22.82 1.15 30.76
CA ASN A 228 -24.07 0.46 31.10
C ASN A 228 -23.86 -0.74 32.02
N ARG A 229 -22.72 -1.43 31.93
CA ARG A 229 -22.38 -2.53 32.86
C ARG A 229 -22.10 -2.03 34.28
N ASN A 230 -21.55 -0.82 34.42
CA ASN A 230 -21.30 -0.19 35.72
C ASN A 230 -22.56 0.44 36.33
N ARG A 231 -23.65 0.59 35.57
CA ARG A 231 -24.99 0.84 36.11
C ARG A 231 -25.59 -0.48 36.60
N GLY A 232 -24.97 -1.08 37.61
CA GLY A 232 -25.70 -2.01 38.47
C GLY A 232 -26.77 -1.21 39.20
N GLU A 233 -27.98 -1.75 39.30
CA GLU A 233 -29.00 -1.21 40.21
C GLU A 233 -28.37 -1.11 41.59
N THR A 234 -28.27 0.10 42.14
CA THR A 234 -27.91 0.26 43.54
C THR A 234 -28.99 -0.45 44.35
N ALA A 235 -28.64 -1.58 44.99
CA ALA A 235 -29.58 -2.35 45.80
C ALA A 235 -30.17 -1.52 46.96
N LEU A 236 -29.49 -0.44 47.33
CA LEU A 236 -29.95 0.54 48.29
C LEU A 236 -30.81 1.59 47.58
N ARG A 237 -32.13 1.45 47.74
CA ARG A 237 -33.08 2.53 47.52
C ARG A 237 -32.89 3.55 48.65
N LEU A 238 -32.50 4.77 48.32
CA LEU A 238 -32.56 5.88 49.28
C LEU A 238 -34.04 6.15 49.58
N THR A 239 -34.48 5.79 50.79
CA THR A 239 -35.87 5.93 51.24
C THR A 239 -36.16 7.27 51.91
N GLY A 240 -35.12 8.07 52.18
CA GLY A 240 -35.23 9.40 52.77
C GLY A 240 -34.33 10.39 52.04
N ASP A 241 -34.81 11.62 51.94
CA ASP A 241 -34.04 12.76 51.46
C ASP A 241 -33.52 13.54 52.68
N TYR A 242 -32.19 13.53 52.85
CA TYR A 242 -31.47 14.20 53.96
C TYR A 242 -30.70 15.42 53.47
N SER A 243 -31.00 15.93 52.27
CA SER A 243 -30.30 17.08 51.69
C SER A 243 -30.44 18.36 52.51
N GLY A 244 -31.46 18.46 53.37
CA GLY A 244 -31.66 19.57 54.31
C GLY A 244 -30.72 19.58 55.53
N ASP A 245 -30.05 18.47 55.86
CA ASP A 245 -29.15 18.38 57.02
C ASP A 245 -27.74 18.95 56.74
N PHE A 246 -27.48 19.33 55.48
CA PHE A 246 -26.18 19.81 54.99
C PHE A 246 -26.13 21.32 54.74
N PHE A 247 -27.20 22.06 55.05
CA PHE A 247 -27.27 23.53 54.95
C PHE A 247 -27.63 24.16 56.29
#